data_AF-A0A367RIM4-F1
#
_entry.id   AF-A0A367RIM4-F1
#
_cell.length_a   1.000
_cell.length_b   1.000
_cell.length_c   1.000
_cell.angle_alpha   90.00
_cell.angle_beta   90.00
_cell.angle_gamma   90.00
#
_symmetry.space_group_name_H-M   'P 1'
#
loop_
_entity.id
_entity.type
_entity.pdbx_description
1 polymer ?
#
loop_
_entity_poly.entity_id
_entity_poly.type
_entity_poly.pdbx_seq_one_letter_code
_entity_poly.pdbx_strand_id
1 'polypeptide(L)'
;MRIRWKGPDGVIDTADDIIVNGSGAMIDSYHFLTAGHCVYDTRYGGWADKIEVMLGSKGNIIAGTNRADYEYYSEAKSVYTRSFEGWTQGDQTKSETFQYDIGLVTLDRNIGNFTGWFNYGYDDNLNSGTLMNVTGYPSDKFDSNSDGKFDNYDMWTQSGKITSTTDSILRSNELDIVNGNSGGPLWLNNSNTNKPTIYGVASNETTTNQTPLYNEFARITSTRYNEIQNWINEDTATRKPTDKADLVDSDVWFNTTLGSFNNNTIKNGENFSVTVYPRNNGTAATGNFSVSFYASTDTNITNSIGSHYLIGNTTISSINPFNSGTATWNGAFPNIPIGNYYVISFLDPTNLIQEFDESLTSNQKVFRTLLTVANSAILPLTISSTLSSPLTAREENITTGTANINESGNTGNNQLNGGNSNDILIGGSSNDTFVGGLGNDTLTGGTGSDVFIINTPSEGIDNITDFSSLDDTIYVSKIGFGGGLSEGILQSTQFFIGSLAQDSSDRFIYNNNTGGLFFDADGIGSSGQIQVAQLAIGLAMTNTDIFVIT
;
A
#
# COMPACT_ATOMS: atom_id res chain seq x y z
N MET A 1 -10.78 -6.28 13.76
CA MET A 1 -12.00 -6.32 12.92
C MET A 1 -12.69 -4.97 12.99
N ARG A 2 -13.33 -4.56 11.89
CA ARG A 2 -14.13 -3.34 11.77
C ARG A 2 -15.61 -3.72 11.73
N ILE A 3 -16.40 -3.09 12.58
CA ILE A 3 -17.82 -3.38 12.77
C ILE A 3 -18.59 -2.13 12.33
N ARG A 4 -19.52 -2.30 11.40
CA ARG A 4 -20.42 -1.26 10.93
C ARG A 4 -21.81 -1.50 11.49
N TRP A 5 -22.35 -0.46 12.10
CA TRP A 5 -23.73 -0.43 12.59
C TRP A 5 -24.55 0.54 11.73
N LYS A 6 -25.86 0.26 11.60
CA LYS A 6 -26.78 1.16 10.90
C LYS A 6 -26.91 2.48 11.67
N GLY A 7 -27.03 3.58 10.94
CA GLY A 7 -27.36 4.88 11.51
C GLY A 7 -28.73 4.90 12.23
N PRO A 8 -29.00 5.92 13.07
CA PRO A 8 -30.26 6.04 13.84
C PRO A 8 -31.54 6.11 13.00
N ASP A 9 -31.42 6.45 11.71
CA ASP A 9 -32.50 6.53 10.74
C ASP A 9 -32.82 5.17 10.07
N GLY A 10 -32.00 4.15 10.34
CA GLY A 10 -32.14 2.80 9.76
C GLY A 10 -31.77 2.71 8.28
N VAL A 11 -31.16 3.77 7.71
CA VAL A 11 -30.72 3.84 6.31
C VAL A 11 -29.19 3.74 6.26
N ILE A 12 -28.67 3.09 5.20
CA ILE A 12 -27.23 3.01 4.95
C ILE A 12 -26.83 4.27 4.17
N ASP A 13 -26.24 5.25 4.85
CA ASP A 13 -25.54 6.37 4.22
C ASP A 13 -24.13 6.45 4.84
N THR A 14 -23.12 6.44 3.98
CA THR A 14 -21.69 6.54 4.32
C THR A 14 -21.32 7.72 5.22
N ALA A 15 -22.20 8.72 5.38
CA ALA A 15 -21.98 9.86 6.27
C ALA A 15 -22.40 9.61 7.74
N ASP A 16 -23.34 8.69 8.01
CA ASP A 16 -23.98 8.50 9.34
C ASP A 16 -23.73 7.10 9.97
N ASP A 17 -23.02 6.20 9.27
CA ASP A 17 -22.66 4.88 9.78
C ASP A 17 -21.70 4.96 10.99
N ILE A 18 -22.02 4.23 12.08
CA ILE A 18 -21.11 4.11 13.22
C ILE A 18 -20.14 2.97 12.96
N ILE A 19 -18.85 3.29 12.89
CA ILE A 19 -17.76 2.32 12.73
C ILE A 19 -17.06 2.13 14.08
N VAL A 20 -17.04 0.89 14.56
CA VAL A 20 -16.38 0.49 15.81
C VAL A 20 -15.38 -0.62 15.52
N ASN A 21 -14.36 -0.70 16.36
CA ASN A 21 -13.28 -1.68 16.27
C ASN A 21 -13.42 -2.74 17.35
N GLY A 22 -13.06 -3.97 17.02
CA GLY A 22 -12.97 -5.06 17.98
C GLY A 22 -11.93 -6.11 17.58
N SER A 23 -11.85 -7.15 18.39
CA SER A 23 -10.88 -8.25 18.31
C SER A 23 -11.56 -9.62 18.33
N GLY A 24 -10.81 -10.65 17.94
CA GLY A 24 -11.28 -12.03 17.97
C GLY A 24 -10.26 -12.95 17.35
N ALA A 25 -10.66 -14.20 17.10
CA ALA A 25 -9.77 -15.19 16.51
C ALA A 25 -10.51 -16.16 15.61
N MET A 26 -9.85 -16.59 14.53
CA MET A 26 -10.29 -17.74 13.74
C MET A 26 -10.29 -18.99 14.62
N ILE A 27 -11.36 -19.79 14.53
CA ILE A 27 -11.50 -21.06 15.26
C ILE A 27 -11.71 -22.28 14.35
N ASP A 28 -11.95 -22.05 13.06
CA ASP A 28 -11.86 -23.05 11.99
C ASP A 28 -11.65 -22.36 10.62
N SER A 29 -11.98 -23.05 9.53
CA SER A 29 -11.91 -22.56 8.14
C SER A 29 -12.71 -21.26 7.86
N TYR A 30 -13.88 -21.07 8.48
CA TYR A 30 -14.83 -19.99 8.15
C TYR A 30 -15.29 -19.17 9.36
N HIS A 31 -15.07 -19.65 10.58
CA HIS A 31 -15.66 -19.06 11.77
C HIS A 31 -14.63 -18.28 12.59
N PHE A 32 -15.06 -17.10 13.02
CA PHE A 32 -14.32 -16.16 13.83
C PHE A 32 -15.06 -15.93 15.16
N LEU A 33 -14.41 -16.25 16.27
CA LEU A 33 -14.94 -16.09 17.62
C LEU A 33 -14.60 -14.70 18.16
N THR A 34 -15.59 -14.04 18.77
CA THR A 34 -15.46 -12.70 19.33
C THR A 34 -16.43 -12.49 20.51
N ALA A 35 -16.61 -11.26 20.97
CA ALA A 35 -17.59 -10.89 21.98
C ALA A 35 -19.00 -10.72 21.37
N GLY A 36 -20.02 -10.92 22.18
CA GLY A 36 -21.42 -10.76 21.79
C GLY A 36 -21.74 -9.31 21.39
N HIS A 37 -21.22 -8.32 22.13
CA HIS A 37 -21.40 -6.91 21.85
C HIS A 37 -20.72 -6.45 20.55
N CYS A 38 -19.77 -7.23 20.02
CA CYS A 38 -19.19 -6.96 18.72
C CYS A 38 -20.09 -7.39 17.55
N VAL A 39 -21.07 -8.26 17.80
CA VAL A 39 -22.00 -8.76 16.77
C VAL A 39 -23.44 -8.30 16.99
N TYR A 40 -23.81 -7.99 18.24
CA TYR A 40 -25.13 -7.51 18.63
C TYR A 40 -25.02 -6.56 19.82
N ASP A 41 -25.48 -5.32 19.65
CA ASP A 41 -25.45 -4.29 20.69
C ASP A 41 -26.70 -3.41 20.61
N THR A 42 -27.44 -3.37 21.71
CA THR A 42 -28.68 -2.59 21.83
C THR A 42 -28.44 -1.09 21.74
N ARG A 43 -27.24 -0.60 22.07
CA ARG A 43 -26.85 0.81 21.91
C ARG A 43 -26.80 1.24 20.44
N TYR A 44 -26.57 0.28 19.55
CA TYR A 44 -26.45 0.48 18.10
C TYR A 44 -27.62 -0.14 17.31
N GLY A 45 -28.75 -0.43 17.99
CA GLY A 45 -29.98 -0.88 17.33
C GLY A 45 -30.06 -2.39 17.06
N GLY A 46 -29.18 -3.21 17.64
CA GLY A 46 -29.28 -4.67 17.56
C GLY A 46 -28.10 -5.30 16.84
N TRP A 47 -28.34 -6.07 15.78
CA TRP A 47 -27.29 -6.80 15.05
C TRP A 47 -26.39 -5.86 14.24
N ALA A 48 -25.10 -6.15 14.19
CA ALA A 48 -24.15 -5.47 13.30
C ALA A 48 -24.56 -5.69 11.84
N ASP A 49 -24.44 -4.65 11.02
CA ASP A 49 -24.81 -4.70 9.60
C ASP A 49 -23.73 -5.40 8.78
N LYS A 50 -22.47 -5.04 9.03
CA LYS A 50 -21.30 -5.60 8.37
C LYS A 50 -20.14 -5.70 9.34
N ILE A 51 -19.48 -6.85 9.35
CA ILE A 51 -18.21 -7.04 10.05
C ILE A 51 -17.15 -7.41 9.03
N GLU A 52 -16.07 -6.64 9.01
CA GLU A 52 -14.88 -6.88 8.19
C GLU A 52 -13.76 -7.38 9.12
N VAL A 53 -13.28 -8.59 8.85
CA VAL A 53 -12.20 -9.21 9.60
C VAL A 53 -10.92 -9.11 8.79
N MET A 54 -10.02 -8.22 9.25
CA MET A 54 -8.66 -8.13 8.77
C MET A 54 -7.82 -9.22 9.43
N LEU A 55 -7.32 -10.16 8.63
CA LEU A 55 -6.61 -11.34 9.14
C LEU A 55 -5.12 -11.27 8.84
N GLY A 56 -4.32 -11.64 9.85
CA GLY A 56 -2.88 -11.78 9.68
C GLY A 56 -2.23 -10.50 9.18
N SER A 57 -2.43 -9.38 9.91
CA SER A 57 -1.73 -8.12 9.73
C SER A 57 -0.23 -8.27 9.99
N LYS A 58 0.47 -9.22 9.37
CA LYS A 58 1.89 -9.51 9.56
C LYS A 58 2.71 -8.58 8.66
N GLY A 59 2.67 -7.29 8.95
CA GLY A 59 3.65 -6.34 8.46
C GLY A 59 4.96 -6.52 9.23
N ASN A 60 5.91 -7.28 8.68
CA ASN A 60 7.29 -7.18 9.13
C ASN A 60 7.83 -5.89 8.48
N ILE A 61 7.80 -4.74 9.19
CA ILE A 61 8.55 -3.57 8.73
C ILE A 61 10.02 -3.90 9.00
N ILE A 62 10.68 -4.49 8.01
CA ILE A 62 12.14 -4.37 7.94
C ILE A 62 12.36 -2.92 7.50
N ALA A 63 12.87 -2.09 8.41
CA ALA A 63 13.30 -0.75 8.10
C ALA A 63 14.21 -0.79 6.85
N GLY A 64 13.80 -0.10 5.77
CA GLY A 64 14.53 -0.07 4.50
C GLY A 64 13.94 -0.91 3.37
N THR A 65 12.78 -1.56 3.54
CA THR A 65 12.03 -2.14 2.41
C THR A 65 10.71 -1.39 2.22
N ASN A 66 10.45 -0.93 0.99
CA ASN A 66 9.23 -0.21 0.64
C ASN A 66 8.00 -1.08 0.96
N ARG A 67 7.10 -0.50 1.76
CA ARG A 67 5.79 -1.03 2.13
C ARG A 67 5.02 -1.52 0.89
N ALA A 68 4.47 -2.74 0.93
CA ALA A 68 3.18 -3.10 0.35
C ALA A 68 2.94 -4.61 0.46
N ASP A 69 2.29 -5.05 1.53
CA ASP A 69 1.42 -6.22 1.57
C ASP A 69 0.62 -6.12 2.87
N TYR A 70 -0.21 -5.07 2.96
CA TYR A 70 -0.91 -4.71 4.19
C TYR A 70 -1.96 -5.73 4.62
N GLU A 71 -2.40 -6.61 3.73
CA GLU A 71 -3.32 -7.69 4.04
C GLU A 71 -2.96 -8.88 3.15
N TYR A 72 -2.16 -9.82 3.64
CA TYR A 72 -1.82 -11.03 2.87
C TYR A 72 -3.07 -11.80 2.40
N TYR A 73 -4.16 -11.65 3.17
CA TYR A 73 -5.38 -12.44 3.05
C TYR A 73 -6.63 -11.62 2.65
N SER A 74 -6.51 -10.32 2.40
CA SER A 74 -7.65 -9.40 2.18
C SER A 74 -8.63 -9.35 3.38
N GLU A 75 -9.59 -8.43 3.34
CA GLU A 75 -10.68 -8.33 4.31
C GLU A 75 -11.71 -9.46 4.08
N ALA A 76 -11.98 -10.30 5.08
CA ALA A 76 -13.07 -11.27 5.05
C ALA A 76 -14.35 -10.66 5.64
N LYS A 77 -15.50 -10.80 4.97
CA LYS A 77 -16.75 -10.14 5.37
C LYS A 77 -17.67 -11.11 6.09
N SER A 78 -18.42 -10.65 7.09
CA SER A 78 -19.45 -11.46 7.74
C SER A 78 -20.61 -11.77 6.79
N VAL A 79 -21.04 -13.03 6.77
CA VAL A 79 -22.30 -13.46 6.13
C VAL A 79 -23.37 -13.74 7.17
N TYR A 80 -22.97 -14.35 8.28
CA TYR A 80 -23.86 -14.66 9.40
C TYR A 80 -23.17 -14.32 10.71
N THR A 81 -23.96 -13.85 11.66
CA THR A 81 -23.51 -13.57 13.02
C THR A 81 -24.46 -14.25 14.01
N ARG A 82 -23.91 -14.72 15.12
CA ARG A 82 -24.67 -15.35 16.20
C ARG A 82 -24.13 -14.89 17.55
N SER A 83 -25.01 -14.85 18.54
CA SER A 83 -24.65 -14.65 19.94
C SER A 83 -25.69 -15.35 20.82
N PHE A 84 -25.37 -15.54 22.09
CA PHE A 84 -26.24 -16.24 23.02
C PHE A 84 -27.51 -15.43 23.33
N GLU A 85 -28.65 -16.10 23.53
CA GLU A 85 -29.93 -15.43 23.85
C GLU A 85 -29.84 -14.57 25.11
N GLY A 86 -29.10 -15.02 26.13
CA GLY A 86 -28.86 -14.25 27.35
C GLY A 86 -28.14 -12.92 27.11
N TRP A 87 -27.44 -12.77 25.98
CA TRP A 87 -26.85 -11.50 25.55
C TRP A 87 -27.82 -10.68 24.68
N THR A 88 -28.46 -11.31 23.69
CA THR A 88 -29.30 -10.61 22.71
C THR A 88 -30.64 -10.15 23.26
N GLN A 89 -31.16 -10.83 24.28
CA GLN A 89 -32.43 -10.52 24.96
C GLN A 89 -32.23 -9.99 26.39
N GLY A 90 -30.99 -10.05 26.90
CA GLY A 90 -30.64 -9.57 28.23
C GLY A 90 -30.48 -8.05 28.30
N ASP A 91 -30.57 -7.50 29.51
CA ASP A 91 -30.25 -6.10 29.79
C ASP A 91 -28.72 -5.89 29.79
N GLN A 92 -28.18 -5.45 28.66
CA GLN A 92 -26.74 -5.29 28.42
C GLN A 92 -26.05 -4.25 29.32
N THR A 93 -26.78 -3.57 30.19
CA THR A 93 -26.22 -2.66 31.21
C THR A 93 -25.87 -3.37 32.53
N LYS A 94 -26.27 -4.63 32.69
CA LYS A 94 -26.13 -5.36 33.96
C LYS A 94 -25.00 -6.38 33.94
N SER A 95 -24.33 -6.53 35.08
CA SER A 95 -23.15 -7.40 35.16
C SER A 95 -23.47 -8.88 34.89
N GLU A 96 -24.69 -9.33 35.18
CA GLU A 96 -25.12 -10.70 34.92
C GLU A 96 -25.27 -11.06 33.44
N THR A 97 -25.32 -10.09 32.51
CA THR A 97 -25.45 -10.38 31.07
C THR A 97 -24.12 -10.61 30.39
N PHE A 98 -23.02 -10.01 30.88
CA PHE A 98 -21.68 -10.18 30.29
C PHE A 98 -21.21 -11.62 30.25
N GLN A 99 -21.78 -12.50 31.06
CA GLN A 99 -21.47 -13.92 30.97
C GLN A 99 -21.87 -14.53 29.61
N TYR A 100 -22.86 -13.97 28.93
CA TYR A 100 -23.33 -14.42 27.62
C TYR A 100 -22.67 -13.68 26.45
N ASP A 101 -21.74 -12.76 26.74
CA ASP A 101 -21.12 -11.85 25.78
C ASP A 101 -20.08 -12.57 24.91
N ILE A 102 -20.54 -13.54 24.13
CA ILE A 102 -19.78 -14.31 23.16
C ILE A 102 -20.51 -14.24 21.84
N GLY A 103 -19.77 -13.96 20.77
CA GLY A 103 -20.25 -13.84 19.41
C GLY A 103 -19.50 -14.80 18.50
N LEU A 104 -20.20 -15.31 17.49
CA LEU A 104 -19.62 -16.10 16.41
C LEU A 104 -19.94 -15.43 15.08
N VAL A 105 -18.93 -15.23 14.25
CA VAL A 105 -19.05 -14.68 12.90
C VAL A 105 -18.69 -15.77 11.89
N THR A 106 -19.59 -16.03 10.95
CA THR A 106 -19.31 -16.83 9.75
C THR A 106 -18.84 -15.88 8.65
N LEU A 107 -17.63 -16.09 8.15
CA LEU A 107 -17.00 -15.26 7.12
C LEU A 107 -17.39 -15.71 5.72
N ASP A 108 -17.31 -14.82 4.73
CA ASP A 108 -17.68 -15.05 3.33
C ASP A 108 -16.76 -16.01 2.58
N ARG A 109 -15.62 -16.38 3.17
CA ARG A 109 -14.54 -17.12 2.52
C ARG A 109 -13.77 -18.01 3.51
N ASN A 110 -13.17 -19.08 2.99
CA ASN A 110 -12.36 -20.07 3.72
C ASN A 110 -10.98 -19.54 4.08
N ILE A 111 -10.94 -18.50 4.88
CA ILE A 111 -9.70 -17.81 5.16
C ILE A 111 -8.88 -18.54 6.23
N GLY A 112 -9.55 -19.29 7.12
CA GLY A 112 -8.92 -20.05 8.19
C GLY A 112 -7.93 -21.09 7.69
N ASN A 113 -8.19 -21.74 6.54
CA ASN A 113 -7.26 -22.70 5.95
C ASN A 113 -5.91 -22.10 5.54
N PHE A 114 -5.85 -20.79 5.34
CA PHE A 114 -4.65 -20.08 4.94
C PHE A 114 -3.98 -19.38 6.12
N THR A 115 -4.77 -18.80 7.03
CA THR A 115 -4.26 -18.11 8.22
C THR A 115 -3.89 -19.05 9.37
N GLY A 116 -4.48 -20.25 9.39
CA GLY A 116 -4.57 -21.07 10.59
C GLY A 116 -5.61 -20.51 11.58
N TRP A 117 -5.82 -21.26 12.66
CA TRP A 117 -6.81 -20.93 13.69
C TRP A 117 -6.40 -21.44 15.07
N PHE A 118 -7.02 -20.84 16.09
CA PHE A 118 -6.96 -21.30 17.46
C PHE A 118 -7.87 -22.51 17.67
N ASN A 119 -7.51 -23.38 18.62
CA ASN A 119 -8.51 -24.25 19.22
C ASN A 119 -9.41 -23.43 20.15
N TYR A 120 -10.59 -23.94 20.46
CA TYR A 120 -11.39 -23.44 21.56
C TYR A 120 -11.90 -24.61 22.40
N GLY A 121 -12.14 -24.36 23.68
CA GLY A 121 -12.54 -25.41 24.61
C GLY A 121 -13.03 -24.83 25.93
N TYR A 122 -13.38 -25.74 26.82
CA TYR A 122 -13.73 -25.43 28.20
C TYR A 122 -12.78 -26.17 29.14
N ASP A 123 -12.49 -25.56 30.28
CA ASP A 123 -11.80 -26.20 31.39
C ASP A 123 -12.41 -25.65 32.68
N ASP A 124 -13.12 -26.48 33.41
CA ASP A 124 -13.82 -26.12 34.64
C ASP A 124 -12.83 -25.80 35.78
N ASN A 125 -11.57 -26.22 35.65
CA ASN A 125 -10.52 -26.02 36.66
C ASN A 125 -9.83 -24.66 36.57
N LEU A 126 -10.13 -23.82 35.56
CA LEU A 126 -9.59 -22.46 35.48
C LEU A 126 -10.03 -21.65 36.71
N ASN A 127 -9.07 -21.34 37.56
CA ASN A 127 -9.28 -20.74 38.88
C ASN A 127 -8.35 -19.53 39.14
N SER A 128 -8.59 -18.82 40.25
CA SER A 128 -7.73 -17.72 40.67
C SER A 128 -6.28 -18.20 40.85
N GLY A 129 -5.33 -17.49 40.23
CA GLY A 129 -3.92 -17.85 40.12
C GLY A 129 -3.52 -18.47 38.79
N THR A 130 -4.48 -18.87 37.94
CA THR A 130 -4.18 -19.42 36.62
C THR A 130 -3.55 -18.36 35.73
N LEU A 131 -2.32 -18.58 35.27
CA LEU A 131 -1.63 -17.70 34.33
C LEU A 131 -2.18 -17.92 32.92
N MET A 132 -2.75 -16.89 32.30
CA MET A 132 -3.34 -16.96 30.96
C MET A 132 -2.77 -15.85 30.07
N ASN A 133 -3.06 -15.92 28.77
CA ASN A 133 -2.74 -14.88 27.81
C ASN A 133 -4.02 -14.27 27.26
N VAL A 134 -4.03 -12.95 27.05
CA VAL A 134 -5.02 -12.25 26.22
C VAL A 134 -4.30 -11.68 25.01
N THR A 135 -4.94 -11.77 23.84
CA THR A 135 -4.45 -11.15 22.60
C THR A 135 -5.57 -10.36 21.93
N GLY A 136 -5.25 -9.22 21.33
CA GLY A 136 -6.20 -8.42 20.56
C GLY A 136 -5.55 -7.18 19.97
N TYR A 137 -6.38 -6.24 19.54
CA TYR A 137 -6.01 -4.99 18.89
C TYR A 137 -6.48 -3.79 19.73
N PRO A 138 -5.75 -3.47 20.82
CA PRO A 138 -6.06 -2.34 21.69
C PRO A 138 -5.97 -0.98 20.98
N SER A 139 -6.95 -0.10 21.24
CA SER A 139 -7.05 1.23 20.62
C SER A 139 -5.91 2.17 21.01
N ASP A 140 -5.27 1.96 22.17
CA ASP A 140 -4.18 2.79 22.68
C ASP A 140 -2.80 2.37 22.16
N LYS A 141 -2.72 1.28 21.38
CA LYS A 141 -1.49 0.81 20.72
C LYS A 141 -1.49 1.05 19.21
N PHE A 142 -2.56 1.62 18.66
CA PHE A 142 -2.59 2.03 17.26
C PHE A 142 -1.42 2.95 16.94
N ASP A 143 -0.56 2.55 16.01
CA ASP A 143 0.54 3.39 15.54
C ASP A 143 0.00 4.69 14.90
N SER A 144 0.71 5.77 15.15
CA SER A 144 0.42 7.16 14.84
C SER A 144 0.39 7.53 13.36
N ASN A 145 0.54 6.59 12.43
CA ASN A 145 0.57 6.89 11.00
C ASN A 145 -0.80 7.35 10.45
N SER A 146 -1.84 7.34 11.28
CA SER A 146 -3.17 7.92 10.99
C SER A 146 -3.84 7.33 9.75
N ASP A 147 -3.47 6.10 9.38
CA ASP A 147 -3.97 5.46 8.16
C ASP A 147 -5.30 4.71 8.36
N GLY A 148 -5.76 4.61 9.62
CA GLY A 148 -7.01 3.95 10.00
C GLY A 148 -6.97 2.41 9.88
N LYS A 149 -5.77 1.80 9.88
CA LYS A 149 -5.55 0.37 9.65
C LYS A 149 -5.05 -0.33 10.91
N PHE A 150 -5.27 -1.65 10.98
CA PHE A 150 -4.68 -2.52 12.00
C PHE A 150 -3.42 -3.18 11.44
N ASP A 151 -2.26 -2.91 12.01
CA ASP A 151 -0.99 -3.52 11.60
C ASP A 151 -0.53 -4.62 12.59
N ASN A 152 0.68 -5.16 12.39
CA ASN A 152 1.23 -6.19 13.29
C ASN A 152 1.68 -5.59 14.63
N TYR A 153 2.04 -4.30 14.61
CA TYR A 153 2.50 -3.55 15.76
C TYR A 153 1.32 -3.16 16.67
N ASP A 154 0.11 -3.11 16.11
CA ASP A 154 -1.15 -2.88 16.81
C ASP A 154 -1.68 -4.13 17.52
N MET A 155 -1.29 -5.33 17.08
CA MET A 155 -1.67 -6.57 17.76
C MET A 155 -0.84 -6.73 19.04
N TRP A 156 -1.52 -6.79 20.18
CA TRP A 156 -0.86 -6.89 21.48
C TRP A 156 -1.25 -8.16 22.23
N THR A 157 -0.28 -8.77 22.88
CA THR A 157 -0.48 -9.95 23.74
C THR A 157 0.08 -9.68 25.12
N GLN A 158 -0.70 -10.01 26.14
CA GLN A 158 -0.28 -9.92 27.54
C GLN A 158 -0.52 -11.23 28.26
N SER A 159 0.42 -11.55 29.15
CA SER A 159 0.29 -12.65 30.11
C SER A 159 0.00 -12.10 31.50
N GLY A 160 -0.88 -12.77 32.24
CA GLY A 160 -1.30 -12.34 33.58
C GLY A 160 -2.19 -13.38 34.24
N LYS A 161 -2.34 -13.31 35.55
CA LYS A 161 -3.14 -14.28 36.29
C LYS A 161 -4.62 -13.90 36.28
N ILE A 162 -5.47 -14.90 36.21
CA ILE A 162 -6.86 -14.79 36.66
C ILE A 162 -6.84 -14.52 38.16
N THR A 163 -7.50 -13.47 38.63
CA THR A 163 -7.51 -13.08 40.04
C THR A 163 -8.80 -13.42 40.74
N SER A 164 -9.90 -13.57 40.01
CA SER A 164 -11.13 -14.19 40.52
C SER A 164 -11.93 -14.83 39.39
N THR A 165 -12.87 -15.71 39.75
CA THR A 165 -13.65 -16.49 38.79
C THR A 165 -15.06 -16.74 39.33
N THR A 166 -16.01 -16.89 38.41
CA THR A 166 -17.29 -17.56 38.64
C THR A 166 -17.40 -18.74 37.67
N ASP A 167 -18.49 -19.49 37.72
CA ASP A 167 -18.73 -20.58 36.75
C ASP A 167 -18.71 -20.07 35.30
N SER A 168 -19.05 -18.80 35.08
CA SER A 168 -19.30 -18.24 33.75
C SER A 168 -18.42 -17.04 33.36
N ILE A 169 -17.64 -16.49 34.29
CA ILE A 169 -16.78 -15.30 34.08
C ILE A 169 -15.40 -15.56 34.67
N LEU A 170 -14.36 -15.18 33.94
CA LEU A 170 -13.00 -15.08 34.45
C LEU A 170 -12.65 -13.60 34.64
N ARG A 171 -11.98 -13.24 35.73
CA ARG A 171 -11.58 -11.86 36.02
C ARG A 171 -10.09 -11.75 36.25
N SER A 172 -9.49 -10.66 35.80
CA SER A 172 -8.09 -10.37 36.06
C SER A 172 -7.87 -8.88 36.22
N ASN A 173 -7.07 -8.49 37.21
CA ASN A 173 -6.50 -7.15 37.32
C ASN A 173 -5.01 -7.13 36.92
N GLU A 174 -4.49 -8.23 36.37
CA GLU A 174 -3.14 -8.36 35.82
C GLU A 174 -3.14 -8.36 34.28
N LEU A 175 -4.23 -8.85 33.66
CA LEU A 175 -4.48 -8.77 32.22
C LEU A 175 -5.17 -7.45 31.94
N ASP A 176 -4.42 -6.52 31.36
CA ASP A 176 -4.88 -5.20 30.96
C ASP A 176 -5.47 -5.26 29.54
N ILE A 177 -6.69 -4.78 29.40
CA ILE A 177 -7.36 -4.63 28.11
C ILE A 177 -7.95 -3.24 28.03
N VAL A 178 -7.81 -2.59 26.88
CA VAL A 178 -8.49 -1.33 26.58
C VAL A 178 -9.53 -1.53 25.46
N ASN A 179 -10.27 -0.47 25.13
CA ASN A 179 -11.14 -0.44 23.95
C ASN A 179 -10.45 -1.03 22.71
N GLY A 180 -11.18 -1.76 21.87
CA GLY A 180 -10.61 -2.49 20.73
C GLY A 180 -10.20 -3.94 21.04
N ASN A 181 -9.84 -4.27 22.30
CA ASN A 181 -9.63 -5.67 22.71
C ASN A 181 -10.92 -6.48 22.86
N SER A 182 -12.09 -5.83 22.86
CA SER A 182 -13.39 -6.49 22.87
C SER A 182 -13.45 -7.70 21.94
N GLY A 183 -13.70 -8.88 22.49
CA GLY A 183 -13.74 -10.16 21.77
C GLY A 183 -12.40 -10.87 21.60
N GLY A 184 -11.29 -10.25 21.99
CA GLY A 184 -9.95 -10.84 21.95
C GLY A 184 -9.89 -12.16 22.74
N PRO A 185 -9.20 -13.19 22.22
CA PRO A 185 -9.13 -14.49 22.88
C PRO A 185 -8.37 -14.42 24.22
N LEU A 186 -8.94 -15.06 25.25
CA LEU A 186 -8.25 -15.47 26.46
C LEU A 186 -7.85 -16.94 26.33
N TRP A 187 -6.56 -17.22 26.30
CA TRP A 187 -6.04 -18.52 25.83
C TRP A 187 -4.85 -19.06 26.63
N LEU A 188 -4.65 -20.38 26.50
CA LEU A 188 -3.49 -21.12 27.00
C LEU A 188 -2.88 -21.97 25.88
N ASN A 189 -1.57 -22.20 25.95
CA ASN A 189 -0.97 -23.27 25.16
C ASN A 189 -1.41 -24.62 25.73
N ASN A 190 -2.20 -25.36 24.97
CA ASN A 190 -2.58 -26.71 25.36
C ASN A 190 -1.47 -27.68 24.92
N SER A 191 -0.73 -28.22 25.88
CA SER A 191 0.39 -29.14 25.65
C SER A 191 -0.02 -30.44 24.95
N ASN A 192 -1.29 -30.86 25.05
CA ASN A 192 -1.79 -32.06 24.40
C ASN A 192 -2.07 -31.84 22.91
N THR A 193 -2.47 -30.63 22.51
CA THR A 193 -2.80 -30.31 21.11
C THR A 193 -1.71 -29.53 20.39
N ASN A 194 -0.67 -29.08 21.12
CA ASN A 194 0.42 -28.23 20.65
C ASN A 194 -0.07 -27.00 19.86
N LYS A 195 -1.25 -26.50 20.24
CA LYS A 195 -1.94 -25.35 19.65
C LYS A 195 -2.56 -24.52 20.78
N PRO A 196 -2.56 -23.18 20.68
CA PRO A 196 -3.31 -22.31 21.57
C PRO A 196 -4.79 -22.68 21.61
N THR A 197 -5.36 -22.75 22.82
CA THR A 197 -6.79 -23.01 23.05
C THR A 197 -7.42 -21.81 23.77
N ILE A 198 -8.49 -21.28 23.19
CA ILE A 198 -9.33 -20.22 23.75
C ILE A 198 -10.26 -20.83 24.80
N TYR A 199 -10.33 -20.19 25.97
CA TYR A 199 -11.22 -20.56 27.08
C TYR A 199 -12.16 -19.41 27.49
N GLY A 200 -11.99 -18.24 26.91
CA GLY A 200 -12.88 -17.10 27.07
C GLY A 200 -12.60 -16.01 26.07
N VAL A 201 -13.46 -15.00 26.02
CA VAL A 201 -13.29 -13.80 25.19
C VAL A 201 -13.34 -12.56 26.07
N ALA A 202 -12.52 -11.55 25.76
CA ALA A 202 -12.54 -10.27 26.44
C ALA A 202 -13.92 -9.61 26.25
N SER A 203 -14.59 -9.25 27.34
CA SER A 203 -15.99 -8.82 27.32
C SER A 203 -16.15 -7.41 27.88
N ASN A 204 -15.76 -7.20 29.13
CA ASN A 204 -16.07 -5.98 29.84
C ASN A 204 -14.92 -5.54 30.76
N GLU A 205 -14.89 -4.26 31.09
CA GLU A 205 -14.04 -3.69 32.12
C GLU A 205 -14.92 -3.20 33.28
N THR A 206 -14.59 -3.59 34.52
CA THR A 206 -15.26 -3.04 35.69
C THR A 206 -14.39 -1.95 36.31
N THR A 207 -14.95 -0.75 36.45
CA THR A 207 -14.28 0.40 37.07
C THR A 207 -14.99 0.84 38.36
N THR A 208 -14.25 1.42 39.30
CA THR A 208 -14.81 2.22 40.41
C THR A 208 -14.18 3.60 40.41
N ASN A 209 -14.99 4.66 40.37
CA ASN A 209 -14.53 6.05 40.26
C ASN A 209 -13.55 6.28 39.09
N GLN A 210 -13.81 5.64 37.94
CA GLN A 210 -12.94 5.67 36.75
C GLN A 210 -11.58 4.98 36.94
N THR A 211 -11.36 4.26 38.04
CA THR A 211 -10.19 3.39 38.22
C THR A 211 -10.55 1.96 37.81
N PRO A 212 -9.82 1.34 36.87
CA PRO A 212 -9.98 -0.08 36.52
C PRO A 212 -9.80 -0.97 37.76
N LEU A 213 -10.80 -1.79 38.09
CA LEU A 213 -10.71 -2.78 39.17
C LEU A 213 -10.21 -4.11 38.64
N TYR A 214 -10.81 -4.58 37.56
CA TYR A 214 -10.48 -5.81 36.85
C TYR A 214 -11.18 -5.83 35.49
N ASN A 215 -10.60 -6.62 34.61
CA ASN A 215 -11.14 -6.98 33.31
C ASN A 215 -11.88 -8.31 33.40
N GLU A 216 -12.99 -8.42 32.68
CA GLU A 216 -13.88 -9.57 32.64
C GLU A 216 -13.83 -10.26 31.28
N PHE A 217 -13.78 -11.59 31.33
CA PHE A 217 -13.78 -12.46 30.17
C PHE A 217 -14.97 -13.40 30.27
N ALA A 218 -15.80 -13.43 29.22
CA ALA A 218 -16.89 -14.38 29.12
C ALA A 218 -16.31 -15.79 28.91
N ARG A 219 -16.51 -16.68 29.89
CA ARG A 219 -15.91 -18.01 29.91
C ARG A 219 -16.63 -18.95 28.95
N ILE A 220 -15.88 -19.75 28.19
CA ILE A 220 -16.42 -20.87 27.43
C ILE A 220 -16.65 -22.02 28.40
N THR A 221 -17.90 -22.19 28.84
CA THR A 221 -18.32 -23.35 29.64
C THR A 221 -18.63 -24.53 28.72
N SER A 222 -18.79 -25.73 29.29
CA SER A 222 -19.18 -26.93 28.52
C SER A 222 -20.47 -26.71 27.72
N THR A 223 -21.48 -26.08 28.31
CA THR A 223 -22.73 -25.73 27.62
C THR A 223 -22.49 -24.80 26.43
N ARG A 224 -21.67 -23.75 26.62
CA ARG A 224 -21.38 -22.78 25.55
C ARG A 224 -20.52 -23.38 24.45
N TYR A 225 -19.57 -24.23 24.81
CA TYR A 225 -18.77 -24.99 23.85
C TYR A 225 -19.66 -25.83 22.93
N ASN A 226 -20.60 -26.58 23.51
CA ASN A 226 -21.55 -27.39 22.75
C ASN A 226 -22.44 -26.55 21.83
N GLU A 227 -22.90 -25.38 22.30
CA GLU A 227 -23.73 -24.51 21.48
C GLU A 227 -22.94 -23.88 20.31
N ILE A 228 -21.69 -23.45 20.55
CA ILE A 228 -20.81 -22.97 19.47
C ILE A 228 -20.57 -24.09 18.44
N GLN A 229 -20.37 -25.33 18.90
CA GLN A 229 -20.25 -26.49 18.00
C GLN A 229 -21.52 -26.73 17.20
N ASN A 230 -22.71 -26.60 17.80
CA ASN A 230 -23.99 -26.69 17.08
C ASN A 230 -24.09 -25.63 15.98
N TRP A 231 -23.75 -24.38 16.29
CA TRP A 231 -23.74 -23.29 15.31
C TRP A 231 -22.80 -23.57 14.14
N ILE A 232 -21.56 -23.98 14.42
CA ILE A 232 -20.58 -24.34 13.37
C ILE A 232 -21.11 -25.48 12.50
N ASN A 233 -21.71 -26.51 13.11
CA ASN A 233 -22.27 -27.64 12.37
C ASN A 233 -23.44 -27.22 11.47
N GLU A 234 -24.34 -26.38 11.97
CA GLU A 234 -25.45 -25.82 11.19
C GLU A 234 -24.95 -24.98 10.01
N ASP A 235 -24.01 -24.08 10.27
CA ASP A 235 -23.49 -23.15 9.29
C ASP A 235 -22.69 -23.90 8.22
N THR A 236 -21.90 -24.91 8.60
CA THR A 236 -21.18 -25.80 7.67
C THR A 236 -22.12 -26.65 6.82
N ALA A 237 -23.24 -27.11 7.39
CA ALA A 237 -24.16 -28.01 6.67
C ALA A 237 -25.10 -27.28 5.71
N THR A 238 -25.53 -26.05 6.05
CA THR A 238 -26.64 -25.39 5.35
C THR A 238 -26.34 -23.99 4.85
N ARG A 239 -25.25 -23.36 5.32
CA ARG A 239 -24.93 -21.95 5.06
C ARG A 239 -23.47 -21.75 4.68
N LYS A 240 -22.81 -22.81 4.22
CA LYS A 240 -21.39 -22.77 3.91
C LYS A 240 -21.13 -21.74 2.80
N PRO A 241 -20.30 -20.71 3.06
CA PRO A 241 -19.89 -19.74 2.05
C PRO A 241 -19.16 -20.41 0.89
N THR A 242 -19.26 -19.79 -0.29
CA THR A 242 -18.58 -20.27 -1.50
C THR A 242 -17.27 -19.53 -1.67
N ASP A 243 -16.17 -20.27 -1.72
CA ASP A 243 -14.86 -19.71 -2.06
C ASP A 243 -14.85 -19.24 -3.50
N LYS A 244 -14.29 -18.04 -3.72
CA LYS A 244 -14.13 -17.42 -5.03
C LYS A 244 -12.72 -16.88 -5.20
N ALA A 245 -12.36 -16.62 -6.45
CA ALA A 245 -11.19 -15.81 -6.73
C ALA A 245 -11.44 -14.36 -6.33
N ASP A 246 -10.39 -13.56 -6.28
CA ASP A 246 -10.44 -12.12 -6.02
C ASP A 246 -9.25 -11.53 -6.76
N LEU A 247 -9.40 -11.27 -8.05
CA LEU A 247 -8.36 -10.67 -8.85
C LEU A 247 -8.19 -9.22 -8.43
N VAL A 248 -7.04 -8.91 -7.87
CA VAL A 248 -6.73 -7.54 -7.47
C VAL A 248 -6.48 -6.73 -8.72
N ASP A 249 -7.42 -5.85 -9.02
CA ASP A 249 -7.54 -5.07 -10.25
C ASP A 249 -6.92 -3.67 -10.10
N SER A 250 -7.36 -2.85 -9.16
CA SER A 250 -6.67 -1.66 -8.69
C SER A 250 -7.07 -1.43 -7.24
N ASP A 251 -6.08 -1.44 -6.36
CA ASP A 251 -6.33 -1.17 -4.97
C ASP A 251 -5.28 -0.16 -4.50
N VAL A 252 -5.74 1.00 -4.02
CA VAL A 252 -4.90 2.06 -3.43
C VAL A 252 -4.10 1.55 -2.22
N TRP A 253 -4.45 0.37 -1.69
CA TRP A 253 -3.82 -0.29 -0.55
C TRP A 253 -2.66 -1.23 -0.95
N PHE A 254 -2.56 -1.59 -2.23
CA PHE A 254 -1.47 -2.41 -2.78
C PHE A 254 -0.70 -1.58 -3.80
N ASN A 255 0.64 -1.51 -3.67
CA ASN A 255 1.50 -0.87 -4.66
C ASN A 255 1.51 -1.69 -5.97
N THR A 256 0.43 -1.56 -6.75
CA THR A 256 0.18 -2.32 -7.97
C THR A 256 0.90 -1.76 -9.20
N THR A 257 1.79 -0.78 -8.99
CA THR A 257 2.64 -0.09 -9.97
C THR A 257 3.76 -0.96 -10.57
N LEU A 258 3.64 -2.29 -10.49
CA LEU A 258 4.71 -3.22 -10.91
C LEU A 258 4.74 -3.49 -12.41
N GLY A 259 3.83 -2.93 -13.21
CA GLY A 259 3.84 -3.14 -14.66
C GLY A 259 5.10 -2.61 -15.34
N SER A 260 5.45 -3.13 -16.51
CA SER A 260 6.56 -2.62 -17.32
C SER A 260 6.33 -2.86 -18.80
N PHE A 261 6.97 -2.05 -19.64
CA PHE A 261 7.06 -2.31 -21.07
C PHE A 261 8.45 -1.94 -21.59
N ASN A 262 8.81 -2.49 -22.75
CA ASN A 262 10.18 -2.40 -23.27
C ASN A 262 10.54 -1.02 -23.85
N ASN A 263 9.58 -0.25 -24.35
CA ASN A 263 9.83 1.04 -25.02
C ASN A 263 8.76 2.08 -24.63
N ASN A 264 9.19 3.28 -24.23
CA ASN A 264 8.31 4.43 -23.97
C ASN A 264 8.00 5.25 -25.22
N THR A 265 8.65 4.95 -26.35
CA THR A 265 8.32 5.47 -27.68
C THR A 265 8.26 4.31 -28.67
N ILE A 266 7.18 4.19 -29.43
CA ILE A 266 6.94 3.05 -30.32
C ILE A 266 6.35 3.51 -31.64
N LYS A 267 6.70 2.82 -32.73
CA LYS A 267 6.01 2.97 -34.01
C LYS A 267 5.00 1.84 -34.23
N ASN A 268 3.92 2.17 -34.93
CA ASN A 268 2.95 1.19 -35.41
C ASN A 268 3.64 0.05 -36.17
N GLY A 269 3.38 -1.19 -35.74
CA GLY A 269 3.96 -2.42 -36.30
C GLY A 269 5.28 -2.87 -35.67
N GLU A 270 5.86 -2.13 -34.74
CA GLU A 270 7.10 -2.55 -34.05
C GLU A 270 6.85 -3.57 -32.94
N ASN A 271 7.89 -4.33 -32.60
CA ASN A 271 7.82 -5.27 -31.49
C ASN A 271 7.68 -4.52 -30.16
N PHE A 272 6.55 -4.74 -29.50
CA PHE A 272 6.24 -4.20 -28.20
C PHE A 272 5.99 -5.37 -27.22
N SER A 273 6.55 -5.23 -26.03
CA SER A 273 6.38 -6.16 -24.92
C SER A 273 5.87 -5.39 -23.73
N VAL A 274 4.75 -5.83 -23.18
CA VAL A 274 4.16 -5.27 -21.96
C VAL A 274 3.91 -6.39 -20.97
N THR A 275 4.25 -6.15 -19.71
CA THR A 275 4.12 -7.09 -18.60
C THR A 275 3.37 -6.46 -17.44
N VAL A 276 2.43 -7.20 -16.86
CA VAL A 276 1.77 -6.86 -15.59
C VAL A 276 1.73 -8.08 -14.67
N TYR A 277 1.53 -7.82 -13.38
CA TYR A 277 1.55 -8.84 -12.33
C TYR A 277 0.17 -8.93 -11.66
N PRO A 278 -0.76 -9.74 -12.21
CA PRO A 278 -2.04 -10.02 -11.55
C PRO A 278 -1.83 -10.80 -10.26
N ARG A 279 -2.73 -10.61 -9.30
CA ARG A 279 -2.73 -11.34 -8.02
C ARG A 279 -4.14 -11.84 -7.74
N ASN A 280 -4.22 -13.01 -7.13
CA ASN A 280 -5.47 -13.56 -6.60
C ASN A 280 -5.45 -13.45 -5.07
N ASN A 281 -6.28 -12.59 -4.49
CA ASN A 281 -6.52 -12.46 -3.06
C ASN A 281 -7.71 -13.31 -2.58
N GLY A 282 -8.26 -14.15 -3.46
CA GLY A 282 -9.42 -14.97 -3.18
C GLY A 282 -9.01 -16.28 -2.52
N THR A 283 -10.00 -17.04 -2.05
CA THR A 283 -9.81 -18.36 -1.45
C THR A 283 -10.05 -19.51 -2.44
N ALA A 284 -10.44 -19.22 -3.69
CA ALA A 284 -10.45 -20.17 -4.79
C ALA A 284 -9.45 -19.77 -5.88
N ALA A 285 -9.02 -20.74 -6.68
CA ALA A 285 -8.17 -20.49 -7.82
C ALA A 285 -8.95 -19.76 -8.94
N THR A 286 -8.29 -18.86 -9.66
CA THR A 286 -8.94 -18.01 -10.68
C THR A 286 -9.49 -18.81 -11.87
N GLY A 287 -8.96 -20.01 -12.13
CA GLY A 287 -9.06 -20.60 -13.46
C GLY A 287 -8.26 -19.79 -14.48
N ASN A 288 -8.26 -20.22 -15.74
CA ASN A 288 -7.55 -19.50 -16.78
C ASN A 288 -8.34 -18.25 -17.18
N PHE A 289 -7.65 -17.11 -17.35
CA PHE A 289 -8.30 -15.87 -17.75
C PHE A 289 -7.42 -15.06 -18.71
N SER A 290 -8.06 -14.11 -19.38
CA SER A 290 -7.37 -13.22 -20.31
C SER A 290 -6.98 -11.92 -19.63
N VAL A 291 -5.83 -11.39 -20.03
CA VAL A 291 -5.40 -10.03 -19.70
C VAL A 291 -5.29 -9.27 -21.01
N SER A 292 -5.97 -8.14 -21.10
CA SER A 292 -5.99 -7.29 -22.29
C SER A 292 -5.26 -5.98 -22.01
N PHE A 293 -4.37 -5.57 -22.90
CA PHE A 293 -3.55 -4.36 -22.78
C PHE A 293 -4.02 -3.29 -23.75
N TYR A 294 -4.05 -2.03 -23.32
CA TYR A 294 -4.52 -0.91 -24.12
C TYR A 294 -3.59 0.29 -24.02
N ALA A 295 -3.50 1.07 -25.09
CA ALA A 295 -3.01 2.43 -25.10
C ALA A 295 -4.22 3.37 -24.92
N SER A 296 -4.23 4.18 -23.86
CA SER A 296 -5.35 5.01 -23.45
C SER A 296 -4.99 6.49 -23.46
N THR A 297 -5.87 7.35 -23.95
CA THR A 297 -5.73 8.81 -23.79
C THR A 297 -6.23 9.32 -22.44
N ASP A 298 -6.87 8.45 -21.65
CA ASP A 298 -7.50 8.83 -20.39
C ASP A 298 -6.46 8.89 -19.26
N THR A 299 -6.45 10.03 -18.56
CA THR A 299 -5.66 10.23 -17.35
C THR A 299 -6.39 9.72 -16.09
N ASN A 300 -7.71 9.54 -16.16
CA ASN A 300 -8.58 9.13 -15.06
C ASN A 300 -9.22 7.76 -15.35
N ILE A 301 -8.79 6.73 -14.61
CA ILE A 301 -9.05 5.32 -14.91
C ILE A 301 -10.40 4.84 -14.36
N THR A 302 -11.47 5.55 -14.71
CA THR A 302 -12.84 5.14 -14.42
C THR A 302 -13.58 5.00 -15.73
N ASN A 303 -13.31 3.91 -16.45
CA ASN A 303 -14.06 3.38 -17.59
C ASN A 303 -15.34 4.18 -17.90
N SER A 304 -15.27 5.16 -18.82
CA SER A 304 -16.47 5.69 -19.48
C SER A 304 -16.24 6.75 -20.57
N ILE A 305 -15.05 7.35 -20.74
CA ILE A 305 -14.94 8.55 -21.60
C ILE A 305 -13.71 8.60 -22.54
N GLY A 306 -12.63 7.84 -22.27
CA GLY A 306 -11.43 7.81 -23.11
C GLY A 306 -11.46 6.88 -24.33
N SER A 307 -10.64 7.16 -25.36
CA SER A 307 -10.39 6.21 -26.45
C SER A 307 -9.32 5.21 -26.04
N HIS A 308 -9.68 3.93 -25.94
CA HIS A 308 -8.76 2.83 -25.65
C HIS A 308 -8.43 2.06 -26.93
N TYR A 309 -7.15 2.00 -27.28
CA TYR A 309 -6.69 1.21 -28.41
C TYR A 309 -6.09 -0.11 -27.92
N LEU A 310 -6.64 -1.22 -28.37
CA LEU A 310 -6.17 -2.55 -28.00
C LEU A 310 -4.74 -2.77 -28.50
N ILE A 311 -3.81 -2.99 -27.58
CA ILE A 311 -2.43 -3.42 -27.87
C ILE A 311 -2.43 -4.92 -28.15
N GLY A 312 -3.02 -5.71 -27.25
CA GLY A 312 -3.14 -7.14 -27.43
C GLY A 312 -3.59 -7.87 -26.16
N ASN A 313 -3.73 -9.18 -26.28
CA ASN A 313 -4.27 -10.05 -25.22
C ASN A 313 -3.30 -11.20 -24.93
N THR A 314 -3.16 -11.56 -23.66
CA THR A 314 -2.49 -12.78 -23.24
C THR A 314 -3.40 -13.60 -22.34
N THR A 315 -3.20 -14.91 -22.28
CA THR A 315 -3.95 -15.79 -21.37
C THR A 315 -3.04 -16.23 -20.24
N ILE A 316 -3.51 -16.03 -19.02
CA ILE A 316 -2.87 -16.47 -17.79
C ILE A 316 -3.44 -17.82 -17.38
N SER A 317 -2.56 -18.76 -17.04
CA SER A 317 -2.97 -19.99 -16.36
C SER A 317 -3.48 -19.67 -14.95
N SER A 318 -4.40 -20.48 -14.45
CA SER A 318 -4.97 -20.35 -13.10
C SER A 318 -3.96 -19.94 -12.03
N ILE A 319 -4.28 -18.86 -11.31
CA ILE A 319 -3.54 -18.38 -10.16
C ILE A 319 -4.19 -18.96 -8.90
N ASN A 320 -3.40 -19.67 -8.10
CA ASN A 320 -3.88 -20.21 -6.82
C ASN A 320 -4.19 -19.08 -5.80
N PRO A 321 -5.01 -19.35 -4.78
CA PRO A 321 -5.27 -18.42 -3.68
C PRO A 321 -4.01 -17.77 -3.11
N PHE A 322 -4.07 -16.47 -2.85
CA PHE A 322 -3.00 -15.63 -2.27
C PHE A 322 -1.66 -15.68 -3.01
N ASN A 323 -1.70 -15.85 -4.32
CA ASN A 323 -0.53 -15.92 -5.17
C ASN A 323 -0.60 -14.89 -6.31
N SER A 324 0.54 -14.63 -6.94
CA SER A 324 0.66 -13.76 -8.11
C SER A 324 0.95 -14.56 -9.37
N GLY A 325 0.63 -13.95 -10.50
CA GLY A 325 1.00 -14.40 -11.83
C GLY A 325 1.77 -13.31 -12.58
N THR A 326 2.29 -13.68 -13.75
CA THR A 326 2.95 -12.74 -14.66
C THR A 326 2.25 -12.82 -16.01
N ALA A 327 1.66 -11.70 -16.43
CA ALA A 327 1.01 -11.56 -17.73
C ALA A 327 1.88 -10.74 -18.64
N THR A 328 2.54 -11.40 -19.60
CA THR A 328 3.30 -10.72 -20.65
C THR A 328 2.61 -10.91 -21.99
N TRP A 329 2.44 -9.80 -22.71
CA TRP A 329 2.10 -9.82 -24.13
C TRP A 329 3.30 -9.37 -24.95
N ASN A 330 3.60 -10.11 -26.01
CA ASN A 330 4.63 -9.77 -27.00
C ASN A 330 3.99 -9.77 -28.38
N GLY A 331 4.17 -8.71 -29.14
CA GLY A 331 3.67 -8.66 -30.51
C GLY A 331 3.98 -7.36 -31.22
N ALA A 332 3.51 -7.25 -32.46
CA ALA A 332 3.59 -6.02 -33.22
C ALA A 332 2.58 -5.01 -32.66
N PHE A 333 3.04 -3.80 -32.32
CA PHE A 333 2.22 -2.72 -31.79
C PHE A 333 1.13 -2.34 -32.80
N PRO A 334 -0.13 -2.16 -32.36
CA PRO A 334 -1.26 -1.89 -33.25
C PRO A 334 -1.07 -0.57 -34.02
N ASN A 335 -1.77 -0.44 -35.14
CA ASN A 335 -1.79 0.81 -35.91
C ASN A 335 -2.78 1.80 -35.27
N ILE A 336 -2.28 2.71 -34.44
CA ILE A 336 -3.08 3.72 -33.74
C ILE A 336 -2.57 5.13 -34.07
N PRO A 337 -3.37 6.20 -33.86
CA PRO A 337 -2.91 7.55 -34.13
C PRO A 337 -1.64 7.91 -33.34
N ILE A 338 -0.80 8.73 -33.95
CA ILE A 338 0.37 9.32 -33.28
C ILE A 338 -0.10 10.16 -32.09
N GLY A 339 0.61 10.07 -30.97
CA GLY A 339 0.30 10.83 -29.77
C GLY A 339 0.81 10.16 -28.51
N ASN A 340 0.47 10.75 -27.37
CA ASN A 340 0.84 10.25 -26.06
C ASN A 340 -0.32 9.47 -25.45
N TYR A 341 0.00 8.32 -24.86
CA TYR A 341 -0.94 7.39 -24.28
C TYR A 341 -0.43 6.88 -22.93
N TYR A 342 -1.34 6.42 -22.09
CA TYR A 342 -1.03 5.60 -20.92
C TYR A 342 -1.26 4.14 -21.26
N VAL A 343 -0.32 3.28 -20.88
CA VAL A 343 -0.51 1.83 -21.01
C VAL A 343 -1.35 1.34 -19.83
N ILE A 344 -2.50 0.75 -20.12
CA ILE A 344 -3.40 0.17 -19.11
C ILE A 344 -3.68 -1.29 -19.42
N SER A 345 -4.16 -2.04 -18.43
CA SER A 345 -4.55 -3.44 -18.62
C SER A 345 -5.84 -3.77 -17.91
N PHE A 346 -6.61 -4.70 -18.48
CA PHE A 346 -7.81 -5.23 -17.88
C PHE A 346 -7.63 -6.72 -17.57
N LEU A 347 -7.92 -7.10 -16.33
CA LEU A 347 -7.93 -8.49 -15.89
C LEU A 347 -9.32 -9.08 -16.10
N ASP A 348 -9.39 -10.27 -16.66
CA ASP A 348 -10.65 -10.93 -17.05
C ASP A 348 -11.69 -9.96 -17.66
N PRO A 349 -11.38 -9.29 -18.79
CA PRO A 349 -12.33 -8.38 -19.42
C PRO A 349 -13.57 -9.10 -19.97
N THR A 350 -13.57 -10.44 -19.99
CA THR A 350 -14.72 -11.26 -20.35
C THR A 350 -15.68 -11.50 -19.19
N ASN A 351 -15.28 -11.15 -17.97
CA ASN A 351 -16.06 -11.31 -16.74
C ASN A 351 -16.61 -12.74 -16.59
N LEU A 352 -15.73 -13.73 -16.81
CA LEU A 352 -16.05 -15.16 -16.75
C LEU A 352 -15.62 -15.79 -15.43
N ILE A 353 -14.64 -15.20 -14.74
CA ILE A 353 -14.27 -15.59 -13.39
C ILE A 353 -15.33 -15.05 -12.43
N GLN A 354 -15.76 -15.92 -11.52
CA GLN A 354 -16.59 -15.50 -10.41
C GLN A 354 -15.69 -15.02 -9.26
N GLU A 355 -15.87 -13.77 -8.85
CA GLU A 355 -14.95 -13.10 -7.92
C GLU A 355 -15.66 -12.56 -6.67
N PHE A 356 -14.87 -12.22 -5.65
CA PHE A 356 -15.34 -11.40 -4.53
C PHE A 356 -15.22 -9.93 -4.93
N ASP A 357 -16.37 -9.26 -5.13
CA ASP A 357 -16.55 -7.90 -5.70
C ASP A 357 -16.78 -7.89 -7.23
N GLU A 358 -17.92 -7.34 -7.64
CA GLU A 358 -18.41 -7.32 -9.03
C GLU A 358 -19.09 -5.98 -9.34
N SER A 359 -18.49 -4.86 -8.93
CA SER A 359 -18.80 -3.62 -9.66
C SER A 359 -18.22 -3.77 -11.07
N LEU A 360 -19.06 -3.66 -12.12
CA LEU A 360 -18.66 -3.75 -13.55
C LEU A 360 -17.54 -2.77 -13.96
N THR A 361 -17.09 -1.93 -13.04
CA THR A 361 -16.06 -0.91 -13.18
C THR A 361 -14.68 -1.33 -12.64
N SER A 362 -14.54 -2.43 -11.90
CA SER A 362 -13.34 -2.67 -11.09
C SER A 362 -12.15 -3.26 -11.84
N ASN A 363 -12.32 -4.02 -12.93
CA ASN A 363 -11.28 -4.83 -13.62
C ASN A 363 -10.03 -4.11 -14.24
N GLN A 364 -9.68 -2.90 -13.81
CA GLN A 364 -8.64 -2.03 -14.38
C GLN A 364 -7.32 -2.09 -13.59
N LYS A 365 -6.28 -2.75 -14.11
CA LYS A 365 -4.89 -2.60 -13.64
C LYS A 365 -4.25 -1.39 -14.30
N VAL A 366 -3.71 -0.49 -13.47
CA VAL A 366 -3.05 0.74 -13.93
C VAL A 366 -1.60 0.77 -13.50
N PHE A 367 -0.70 0.59 -14.46
CA PHE A 367 0.66 1.10 -14.37
C PHE A 367 0.72 2.34 -15.24
N ARG A 368 0.68 3.52 -14.62
CA ARG A 368 0.66 4.80 -15.37
C ARG A 368 2.07 5.11 -15.84
N THR A 369 2.43 4.63 -17.02
CA THR A 369 3.63 5.11 -17.70
C THR A 369 3.28 5.54 -19.10
N LEU A 370 3.83 6.70 -19.46
CA LEU A 370 3.62 7.37 -20.72
C LEU A 370 4.25 6.55 -21.85
N LEU A 371 3.47 6.35 -22.92
CA LEU A 371 3.87 5.75 -24.17
C LEU A 371 3.61 6.74 -25.30
N THR A 372 4.64 7.05 -26.07
CA THR A 372 4.55 7.92 -27.25
C THR A 372 4.46 7.06 -28.50
N VAL A 373 3.40 7.20 -29.30
CA VAL A 373 3.27 6.56 -30.61
C VAL A 373 3.70 7.55 -31.69
N ALA A 374 4.66 7.17 -32.53
CA ALA A 374 5.24 8.04 -33.56
C ALA A 374 5.38 7.35 -34.93
N ASN A 375 5.43 8.14 -36.01
CA ASN A 375 5.57 7.64 -37.40
C ASN A 375 6.98 7.08 -37.72
N SER A 376 7.96 7.42 -36.89
CA SER A 376 9.33 6.97 -36.99
C SER A 376 9.69 6.29 -35.68
N ALA A 377 10.06 5.03 -35.76
CA ALA A 377 10.82 4.39 -34.72
C ALA A 377 12.17 5.09 -34.69
N ILE A 378 12.40 5.92 -33.67
CA ILE A 378 13.77 6.16 -33.27
C ILE A 378 14.12 4.92 -32.45
N LEU A 379 14.67 3.90 -33.10
CA LEU A 379 15.30 2.81 -32.37
C LEU A 379 16.50 3.45 -31.64
N PRO A 380 16.55 3.47 -30.30
CA PRO A 380 17.80 3.84 -29.63
C PRO A 380 18.82 2.77 -29.99
N LEU A 381 19.76 3.10 -30.87
CA LEU A 381 20.93 2.28 -31.13
C LEU A 381 21.92 2.57 -30.00
N THR A 382 22.02 1.67 -29.02
CA THR A 382 23.02 1.77 -27.96
C THR A 382 24.41 1.51 -28.58
N ILE A 383 25.24 2.55 -28.69
CA ILE A 383 26.67 2.39 -29.00
C ILE A 383 27.45 2.68 -27.73
N SER A 384 28.16 1.69 -27.20
CA SER A 384 29.25 1.93 -26.26
C SER A 384 30.48 2.39 -27.04
N SER A 385 30.72 3.69 -27.16
CA SER A 385 31.95 4.24 -27.74
C SER A 385 32.92 4.71 -26.65
N THR A 386 34.21 4.45 -26.84
CA THR A 386 35.30 4.91 -25.98
C THR A 386 36.15 5.99 -26.65
N LEU A 387 35.61 6.76 -27.60
CA LEU A 387 36.38 7.76 -28.35
C LEU A 387 35.60 9.06 -28.58
N SER A 388 36.26 10.16 -28.23
CA SER A 388 35.84 11.55 -28.45
C SER A 388 35.77 11.90 -29.94
N SER A 389 34.55 12.00 -30.48
CA SER A 389 34.27 12.65 -31.77
C SER A 389 32.83 13.18 -31.81
N PRO A 390 32.55 14.32 -32.48
CA PRO A 390 31.21 14.89 -32.55
C PRO A 390 30.22 13.98 -33.29
N LEU A 391 29.00 13.88 -32.76
CA LEU A 391 27.93 13.01 -33.28
C LEU A 391 27.48 13.43 -34.68
N THR A 392 27.01 12.45 -35.47
CA THR A 392 26.26 12.72 -36.70
C THR A 392 24.75 12.72 -36.42
N ALA A 393 23.94 13.23 -37.36
CA ALA A 393 22.51 13.54 -37.20
C ALA A 393 21.54 12.35 -36.94
N ARG A 394 21.99 11.27 -36.29
CA ARG A 394 21.25 10.01 -36.09
C ARG A 394 21.56 9.29 -34.76
N GLU A 395 22.15 9.97 -33.78
CA GLU A 395 22.63 9.41 -32.50
C GLU A 395 21.98 10.19 -31.34
N GLU A 396 21.20 9.53 -30.46
CA GLU A 396 20.37 10.25 -29.45
C GLU A 396 20.49 9.76 -27.99
N ASN A 397 21.24 8.69 -27.69
CA ASN A 397 21.51 8.23 -26.32
C ASN A 397 22.98 7.92 -26.12
N ILE A 398 23.62 8.52 -25.11
CA ILE A 398 24.99 8.21 -24.70
C ILE A 398 24.99 7.71 -23.24
N THR A 399 25.73 6.62 -22.98
CA THR A 399 25.98 6.13 -21.63
C THR A 399 27.44 5.69 -21.55
N THR A 400 28.24 6.35 -20.73
CA THR A 400 29.71 6.16 -20.69
C THR A 400 30.24 5.70 -19.34
N GLY A 401 31.48 5.18 -19.37
CA GLY A 401 32.16 4.52 -18.25
C GLY A 401 33.02 5.45 -17.38
N THR A 402 34.14 4.94 -16.85
CA THR A 402 34.95 5.59 -15.80
C THR A 402 36.07 6.53 -16.30
N ALA A 403 35.89 7.23 -17.42
CA ALA A 403 36.91 8.13 -17.98
C ALA A 403 36.30 9.48 -18.35
N ASN A 404 37.02 10.58 -18.08
CA ASN A 404 36.58 11.93 -18.44
C ASN A 404 36.27 12.04 -19.94
N ILE A 405 35.08 12.54 -20.29
CA ILE A 405 34.63 12.73 -21.66
C ILE A 405 34.40 14.21 -22.02
N ASN A 406 34.46 14.50 -23.31
CA ASN A 406 34.07 15.79 -23.89
C ASN A 406 33.20 15.49 -25.11
N GLU A 407 31.89 15.53 -24.91
CA GLU A 407 30.89 15.08 -25.87
C GLU A 407 29.92 16.21 -26.23
N SER A 408 29.56 16.24 -27.51
CA SER A 408 28.59 17.17 -28.04
C SER A 408 27.49 16.37 -28.74
N GLY A 409 26.27 16.62 -28.29
CA GLY A 409 25.00 16.25 -28.90
C GLY A 409 24.86 16.78 -30.32
N ASN A 410 23.75 16.42 -30.96
CA ASN A 410 23.40 16.90 -32.29
C ASN A 410 22.27 17.92 -32.22
N THR A 411 21.51 18.09 -33.30
CA THR A 411 20.41 19.09 -33.34
C THR A 411 19.05 18.50 -32.93
N GLY A 412 19.00 17.26 -32.47
CA GLY A 412 17.80 16.59 -31.97
C GLY A 412 17.84 16.43 -30.46
N ASN A 413 16.76 15.96 -29.86
CA ASN A 413 16.68 15.73 -28.42
C ASN A 413 17.66 14.62 -28.01
N ASN A 414 18.58 14.92 -27.11
CA ASN A 414 19.65 14.02 -26.70
C ASN A 414 19.52 13.64 -25.22
N GLN A 415 19.82 12.38 -24.90
CA GLN A 415 20.05 11.94 -23.52
C GLN A 415 21.55 11.74 -23.33
N LEU A 416 22.15 12.60 -22.51
CA LEU A 416 23.59 12.64 -22.26
C LEU A 416 23.87 12.21 -20.82
N ASN A 417 24.64 11.13 -20.63
CA ASN A 417 25.03 10.61 -19.33
C ASN A 417 26.56 10.52 -19.20
N GLY A 418 27.15 11.33 -18.31
CA GLY A 418 28.60 11.44 -18.11
C GLY A 418 29.21 10.19 -17.48
N GLY A 419 28.57 9.68 -16.43
CA GLY A 419 28.93 8.44 -15.77
C GLY A 419 29.56 8.69 -14.41
N ASN A 420 30.83 8.32 -14.22
CA ASN A 420 31.49 8.40 -12.90
C ASN A 420 32.75 9.30 -12.91
N SER A 421 32.90 10.19 -13.88
CA SER A 421 34.11 11.01 -14.10
C SER A 421 33.75 12.49 -14.18
N ASN A 422 34.76 13.35 -14.35
CA ASN A 422 34.50 14.77 -14.56
C ASN A 422 34.38 15.02 -16.07
N ASP A 423 33.16 15.23 -16.53
CA ASP A 423 32.76 15.18 -17.92
C ASP A 423 32.34 16.55 -18.46
N ILE A 424 32.41 16.73 -19.77
CA ILE A 424 31.89 17.91 -20.48
C ILE A 424 30.82 17.41 -21.44
N LEU A 425 29.56 17.78 -21.19
CA LEU A 425 28.39 17.39 -21.97
C LEU A 425 27.74 18.63 -22.59
N ILE A 426 27.58 18.65 -23.90
CA ILE A 426 26.97 19.77 -24.64
C ILE A 426 25.78 19.22 -25.43
N GLY A 427 24.55 19.68 -25.19
CA GLY A 427 23.31 19.20 -25.83
C GLY A 427 23.17 19.70 -27.25
N GLY A 428 23.11 21.02 -27.41
CA GLY A 428 23.12 21.68 -28.71
C GLY A 428 21.80 22.39 -29.00
N SER A 429 20.95 21.81 -29.84
CA SER A 429 19.63 22.38 -30.13
C SER A 429 18.55 21.33 -29.92
N SER A 430 17.36 21.79 -29.52
CA SER A 430 16.19 20.99 -29.10
C SER A 430 16.22 20.66 -27.61
N ASN A 431 15.35 19.77 -27.14
CA ASN A 431 15.15 19.54 -25.71
C ASN A 431 15.99 18.34 -25.25
N ASP A 432 17.06 18.63 -24.53
CA ASP A 432 18.05 17.64 -24.12
C ASP A 432 17.85 17.24 -22.65
N THR A 433 18.36 16.07 -22.27
CA THR A 433 18.32 15.55 -20.91
C THR A 433 19.72 15.13 -20.48
N PHE A 434 20.18 15.67 -19.39
CA PHE A 434 21.52 15.47 -18.85
C PHE A 434 21.47 14.70 -17.53
N VAL A 435 22.34 13.72 -17.40
CA VAL A 435 22.74 13.10 -16.14
C VAL A 435 24.25 13.26 -16.05
N GLY A 436 24.77 14.17 -15.21
CA GLY A 436 26.22 14.27 -15.00
C GLY A 436 26.77 12.95 -14.46
N GLY A 437 26.18 12.51 -13.34
CA GLY A 437 26.55 11.29 -12.65
C GLY A 437 27.53 11.59 -11.51
N LEU A 438 28.44 10.67 -11.18
CA LEU A 438 29.46 10.97 -10.18
C LEU A 438 30.58 11.80 -10.80
N GLY A 439 31.02 12.87 -10.13
CA GLY A 439 32.05 13.76 -10.63
C GLY A 439 31.59 15.21 -10.62
N ASN A 440 32.49 16.14 -10.94
CA ASN A 440 32.11 17.52 -11.17
C ASN A 440 32.06 17.75 -12.68
N ASP A 441 30.86 17.76 -13.23
CA ASP A 441 30.64 17.84 -14.66
C ASP A 441 30.45 19.27 -15.15
N THR A 442 30.61 19.49 -16.45
CA THR A 442 30.25 20.74 -17.13
C THR A 442 29.16 20.44 -18.14
N LEU A 443 27.97 20.96 -17.87
CA LEU A 443 26.76 20.68 -18.64
C LEU A 443 26.33 21.96 -19.39
N THR A 444 26.18 21.87 -20.71
CA THR A 444 25.70 22.97 -21.55
C THR A 444 24.47 22.49 -22.32
N GLY A 445 23.29 23.02 -22.00
CA GLY A 445 22.03 22.63 -22.64
C GLY A 445 21.97 23.06 -24.10
N GLY A 446 22.20 24.35 -24.34
CA GLY A 446 22.08 24.98 -25.63
C GLY A 446 20.72 25.65 -25.82
N THR A 447 20.05 25.43 -26.95
CA THR A 447 18.75 26.03 -27.22
C THR A 447 17.64 25.00 -27.09
N GLY A 448 16.63 25.25 -26.27
CA GLY A 448 15.51 24.33 -26.09
C GLY A 448 15.02 24.41 -24.65
N SER A 449 14.15 23.48 -24.28
CA SER A 449 13.80 23.25 -22.88
C SER A 449 14.57 22.03 -22.37
N ASP A 450 15.65 22.27 -21.66
CA ASP A 450 16.58 21.22 -21.25
C ASP A 450 16.33 20.75 -19.82
N VAL A 451 16.62 19.48 -19.56
CA VAL A 451 16.46 18.85 -18.24
C VAL A 451 17.81 18.43 -17.68
N PHE A 452 18.14 18.91 -16.48
CA PHE A 452 19.35 18.53 -15.76
C PHE A 452 18.97 17.69 -14.53
N ILE A 453 19.32 16.40 -14.54
CA ILE A 453 18.94 15.47 -13.49
C ILE A 453 20.06 15.40 -12.45
N ILE A 454 19.70 15.68 -11.20
CA ILE A 454 20.55 15.51 -10.02
C ILE A 454 19.94 14.40 -9.14
N ASN A 455 20.59 13.24 -9.03
CA ASN A 455 20.02 12.10 -8.32
C ASN A 455 20.28 12.16 -6.82
N THR A 456 21.45 12.58 -6.38
CA THR A 456 21.75 12.68 -4.94
C THR A 456 22.64 13.88 -4.62
N PRO A 457 22.63 14.38 -3.37
CA PRO A 457 23.58 15.43 -2.96
C PRO A 457 25.06 15.02 -3.00
N SER A 458 25.35 13.74 -3.25
CA SER A 458 26.70 13.17 -3.17
C SER A 458 27.29 12.78 -4.52
N GLU A 459 26.64 13.10 -5.63
CA GLU A 459 27.16 12.76 -6.96
C GLU A 459 28.23 13.75 -7.45
N GLY A 460 28.16 15.00 -7.01
CA GLY A 460 29.22 15.99 -7.20
C GLY A 460 28.65 17.38 -7.32
N ILE A 461 29.44 18.34 -7.83
CA ILE A 461 29.00 19.71 -8.08
C ILE A 461 29.12 19.99 -9.57
N ASP A 462 28.02 19.80 -10.27
CA ASP A 462 27.94 20.03 -11.71
C ASP A 462 27.82 21.52 -12.02
N ASN A 463 28.54 21.96 -13.04
CA ASN A 463 28.52 23.32 -13.56
C ASN A 463 27.61 23.39 -14.79
N ILE A 464 26.38 23.86 -14.59
CA ILE A 464 25.41 24.07 -15.67
C ILE A 464 25.61 25.48 -16.23
N THR A 465 26.15 25.55 -17.44
CA THR A 465 26.76 26.77 -17.96
C THR A 465 25.79 27.81 -18.49
N ASP A 466 24.59 27.40 -18.87
CA ASP A 466 23.62 28.21 -19.64
C ASP A 466 22.17 28.04 -19.18
N PHE A 467 21.94 27.53 -17.96
CA PHE A 467 20.61 27.34 -17.40
C PHE A 467 19.71 28.57 -17.55
N SER A 468 18.57 28.39 -18.21
CA SER A 468 17.51 29.38 -18.42
C SER A 468 16.31 29.08 -17.53
N SER A 469 16.00 29.93 -16.54
CA SER A 469 14.79 29.78 -15.72
C SER A 469 13.48 30.03 -16.47
N LEU A 470 13.54 30.31 -17.78
CA LEU A 470 12.36 30.41 -18.65
C LEU A 470 12.08 29.11 -19.40
N ASP A 471 13.10 28.31 -19.66
CA ASP A 471 13.03 27.19 -20.60
C ASP A 471 13.45 25.85 -19.96
N ASP A 472 14.41 25.87 -19.02
CA ASP A 472 15.06 24.67 -18.49
C ASP A 472 14.49 24.24 -17.14
N THR A 473 14.74 22.99 -16.74
CA THR A 473 14.29 22.45 -15.46
C THR A 473 15.34 21.54 -14.83
N ILE A 474 15.50 21.65 -13.51
CA ILE A 474 16.33 20.74 -12.70
C ILE A 474 15.44 19.64 -12.14
N TYR A 475 15.78 18.39 -12.40
CA TYR A 475 15.06 17.23 -11.87
C TYR A 475 15.83 16.67 -10.68
N VAL A 476 15.15 16.44 -9.55
CA VAL A 476 15.78 15.91 -8.33
C VAL A 476 15.07 14.65 -7.84
N SER A 477 15.84 13.64 -7.43
CA SER A 477 15.26 12.41 -6.87
C SER A 477 14.77 12.63 -5.44
N LYS A 478 13.49 12.37 -5.21
CA LYS A 478 12.90 12.34 -3.86
C LYS A 478 13.62 11.36 -2.95
N ILE A 479 13.95 10.17 -3.44
CA ILE A 479 14.65 9.14 -2.66
C ILE A 479 16.08 9.57 -2.38
N GLY A 480 16.79 10.07 -3.40
CA GLY A 480 18.20 10.43 -3.27
C GLY A 480 18.45 11.65 -2.38
N PHE A 481 17.51 12.59 -2.32
CA PHE A 481 17.61 13.79 -1.48
C PHE A 481 16.91 13.65 -0.11
N GLY A 482 15.79 12.94 -0.03
CA GLY A 482 15.01 12.83 1.21
C GLY A 482 14.36 14.15 1.62
N GLY A 483 14.48 14.54 2.89
CA GLY A 483 14.04 15.85 3.39
C GLY A 483 12.53 16.13 3.38
N GLY A 484 11.67 15.16 3.02
CA GLY A 484 10.23 15.41 2.91
C GLY A 484 9.83 16.11 1.61
N LEU A 485 10.61 15.93 0.54
CA LEU A 485 10.19 16.31 -0.81
C LEU A 485 8.94 15.53 -1.25
N SER A 486 8.07 16.18 -2.01
CA SER A 486 6.89 15.58 -2.64
C SER A 486 7.06 15.62 -4.16
N GLU A 487 6.61 14.59 -4.86
CA GLU A 487 6.73 14.52 -6.32
C GLU A 487 5.97 15.65 -7.01
N GLY A 488 6.50 16.10 -8.14
CA GLY A 488 5.99 17.24 -8.88
C GLY A 488 6.85 18.50 -8.69
N ILE A 489 6.28 19.67 -9.00
CA ILE A 489 6.94 20.95 -8.80
C ILE A 489 7.32 21.12 -7.32
N LEU A 490 8.56 21.54 -7.04
CA LEU A 490 9.02 21.80 -5.68
C LEU A 490 8.06 22.76 -4.98
N GLN A 491 7.71 22.48 -3.72
CA GLN A 491 6.82 23.36 -2.98
C GLN A 491 7.49 24.72 -2.78
N SER A 492 6.74 25.82 -2.90
CA SER A 492 7.30 27.17 -2.76
C SER A 492 7.92 27.43 -1.38
N THR A 493 7.46 26.73 -0.35
CA THR A 493 8.02 26.77 1.02
C THR A 493 9.32 25.98 1.17
N GLN A 494 9.72 25.22 0.14
CA GLN A 494 10.96 24.42 0.13
C GLN A 494 12.06 25.08 -0.69
N PHE A 495 11.82 26.27 -1.27
CA PHE A 495 12.78 26.99 -2.08
C PHE A 495 13.05 28.38 -1.52
N PHE A 496 14.33 28.72 -1.40
CA PHE A 496 14.77 30.02 -0.91
C PHE A 496 15.87 30.63 -1.79
N ILE A 497 15.82 31.95 -2.00
CA ILE A 497 16.90 32.69 -2.65
C ILE A 497 17.72 33.40 -1.57
N GLY A 498 18.96 32.96 -1.38
CA GLY A 498 19.84 33.52 -0.35
C GLY A 498 21.09 32.69 -0.12
N SER A 499 21.80 32.95 0.97
CA SER A 499 23.06 32.27 1.28
C SER A 499 22.92 31.01 2.13
N LEU A 500 21.85 30.93 2.92
CA LEU A 500 21.56 29.85 3.88
C LEU A 500 20.05 29.66 4.00
N ALA A 501 19.62 28.45 4.35
CA ALA A 501 18.25 28.14 4.73
C ALA A 501 17.79 29.02 5.92
N GLN A 502 16.51 29.40 5.94
CA GLN A 502 15.92 30.33 6.91
C GLN A 502 14.93 29.65 7.85
N ASP A 503 14.22 28.63 7.39
CA ASP A 503 13.26 27.88 8.18
C ASP A 503 13.25 26.39 7.89
N SER A 504 12.65 25.61 8.79
CA SER A 504 12.67 24.14 8.72
C SER A 504 12.03 23.54 7.47
N SER A 505 11.36 24.32 6.63
CA SER A 505 10.82 23.85 5.35
C SER A 505 11.75 24.06 4.17
N ASP A 506 12.71 24.99 4.23
CA ASP A 506 13.66 25.22 3.15
C ASP A 506 14.45 23.95 2.81
N ARG A 507 14.50 23.59 1.53
CA ARG A 507 15.26 22.43 1.03
C ARG A 507 16.29 22.84 0.00
N PHE A 508 15.89 23.66 -0.96
CA PHE A 508 16.78 24.14 -2.00
C PHE A 508 17.03 25.63 -1.83
N ILE A 509 18.29 26.02 -1.85
CA ILE A 509 18.74 27.39 -1.66
C ILE A 509 19.57 27.79 -2.87
N TYR A 510 19.10 28.78 -3.63
CA TYR A 510 19.88 29.37 -4.71
C TYR A 510 20.55 30.66 -4.23
N ASN A 511 21.88 30.66 -4.20
CA ASN A 511 22.67 31.83 -3.85
C ASN A 511 22.90 32.71 -5.06
N ASN A 512 22.06 33.74 -5.18
CA ASN A 512 22.08 34.65 -6.33
C ASN A 512 23.39 35.46 -6.48
N ASN A 513 24.23 35.53 -5.44
CA ASN A 513 25.52 36.23 -5.51
C ASN A 513 26.66 35.33 -6.01
N THR A 514 26.53 34.01 -5.86
CA THR A 514 27.57 33.04 -6.22
C THR A 514 27.15 32.07 -7.32
N GLY A 515 25.85 31.99 -7.64
CA GLY A 515 25.27 31.02 -8.57
C GLY A 515 25.16 29.60 -8.01
N GLY A 516 25.51 29.37 -6.74
CA GLY A 516 25.46 28.03 -6.16
C GLY A 516 24.03 27.61 -5.81
N LEU A 517 23.64 26.41 -6.21
CA LEU A 517 22.42 25.73 -5.77
C LEU A 517 22.77 24.74 -4.66
N PHE A 518 22.13 24.88 -3.50
CA PHE A 518 22.39 24.10 -2.31
C PHE A 518 21.16 23.30 -1.88
N PHE A 519 21.40 22.15 -1.27
CA PHE A 519 20.41 21.35 -0.57
C PHE A 519 20.65 21.36 0.93
N ASP A 520 19.60 21.61 1.70
CA ASP A 520 19.57 21.49 3.16
C ASP A 520 18.50 20.47 3.56
N ALA A 521 18.94 19.37 4.18
CA ALA A 521 18.05 18.27 4.54
C ALA A 521 17.13 18.60 5.74
N ASP A 522 17.57 19.50 6.64
CA ASP A 522 16.82 19.88 7.84
C ASP A 522 16.16 21.27 7.74
N GLY A 523 16.61 22.09 6.78
CA GLY A 523 16.11 23.43 6.48
C GLY A 523 16.45 24.49 7.52
N ILE A 524 16.93 24.09 8.70
CA ILE A 524 17.25 25.04 9.78
C ILE A 524 18.74 25.40 9.82
N GLY A 525 19.53 24.99 8.82
CA GLY A 525 20.96 25.28 8.70
C GLY A 525 21.80 24.70 9.82
N SER A 526 21.25 23.73 10.57
CA SER A 526 21.91 23.10 11.73
C SER A 526 22.84 21.97 11.29
N SER A 527 22.43 21.24 10.25
CA SER A 527 23.28 20.46 9.37
C SER A 527 23.80 21.37 8.26
N GLY A 528 25.06 21.18 7.84
CA GLY A 528 25.61 22.01 6.76
C GLY A 528 24.86 21.76 5.45
N GLN A 529 24.42 22.84 4.79
CA GLN A 529 23.91 22.75 3.41
C GLN A 529 24.98 22.20 2.48
N ILE A 530 24.58 21.37 1.51
CA ILE A 530 25.46 20.74 0.53
C ILE A 530 25.24 21.44 -0.80
N GLN A 531 26.31 21.93 -1.45
CA GLN A 531 26.18 22.43 -2.81
C GLN A 531 25.98 21.24 -3.76
N VAL A 532 24.96 21.33 -4.62
CA VAL A 532 24.61 20.25 -5.58
C VAL A 532 24.77 20.68 -7.03
N ALA A 533 24.78 21.98 -7.31
CA ALA A 533 25.11 22.49 -8.63
C ALA A 533 25.71 23.91 -8.56
N GLN A 534 26.38 24.29 -9.64
CA GLN A 534 26.82 25.63 -9.94
C GLN A 534 26.09 26.12 -11.20
N LEU A 535 25.38 27.24 -11.06
CA LEU A 535 24.63 27.92 -12.11
C LEU A 535 25.23 29.32 -12.37
N ALA A 536 24.67 30.05 -13.33
CA ALA A 536 24.97 31.47 -13.52
C ALA A 536 24.57 32.31 -12.30
N ILE A 537 25.19 33.48 -12.13
CA ILE A 537 24.85 34.47 -11.10
C ILE A 537 23.68 35.31 -11.58
N GLY A 538 22.74 35.68 -10.71
CA GLY A 538 21.68 36.64 -11.05
C GLY A 538 20.41 36.01 -11.64
N LEU A 539 20.27 34.68 -11.64
CA LEU A 539 19.11 34.02 -12.24
C LEU A 539 17.83 34.32 -11.47
N ALA A 540 16.72 34.51 -12.20
CA ALA A 540 15.40 34.73 -11.64
C ALA A 540 14.72 33.39 -11.29
N MET A 541 15.45 32.53 -10.57
CA MET A 541 14.96 31.18 -10.26
C MET A 541 13.78 31.21 -9.30
N THR A 542 12.89 30.23 -9.45
CA THR A 542 11.79 29.97 -8.52
C THR A 542 11.66 28.47 -8.24
N ASN A 543 10.74 28.12 -7.36
CA ASN A 543 10.43 26.72 -7.08
C ASN A 543 9.94 25.93 -8.32
N THR A 544 9.44 26.60 -9.37
CA THR A 544 8.98 25.92 -10.59
C THR A 544 10.11 25.38 -11.46
N ASP A 545 11.34 25.85 -11.23
CA ASP A 545 12.51 25.43 -11.99
C ASP A 545 13.10 24.11 -11.47
N ILE A 546 12.52 23.58 -10.38
CA ILE A 546 12.91 22.32 -9.75
C ILE A 546 11.70 21.38 -9.73
N PHE A 547 11.86 20.21 -10.35
CA PHE A 547 10.86 19.15 -10.40
C PHE A 547 11.35 17.91 -9.65
N VAL A 548 10.54 17.42 -8.72
CA VAL A 548 10.85 16.26 -7.89
C VAL A 548 10.31 14.99 -8.56
N ILE A 549 11.22 14.05 -8.83
CA ILE A 549 10.94 12.73 -9.42
C ILE A 549 11.14 11.61 -8.38
N THR A 550 10.54 10.44 -8.64
CA THR A 550 10.56 9.29 -7.71
C THR A 550 11.95 8.68 -7.55
#